data_AF-A0A9X1N8L8-F1
#
_entry.id   AF-A0A9X1N8L8-F1
#
_cell.length_a   1.000
_cell.length_b   1.000
_cell.length_c   1.000
_cell.angle_alpha   90.00
_cell.angle_beta   90.00
_cell.angle_gamma   90.00
#
_symmetry.space_group_name_H-M   'P 1'
#
loop_
_entity.id
_entity.type
_entity.pdbx_description
1 polymer ?
#
loop_
_entity_poly.entity_id
_entity_poly.type
_entity_poly.pdbx_seq_one_letter_code
_entity_poly.pdbx_strand_id
1 'polypeptide(L)'
;MIYVVNTITQKVVEQGNDMITAAGIDTESFGLICVLDEDGRAHAIWQYSKELQNGEIFIDLLDDLGGDYEVELDYATKDFGIELSATQKSIFNEIEPKLGILRRIWYVTDQLEKIADTI
;
A
#
# COMPACT_ATOMS: atom_id res chain seq x y z
N MET A 1 -5.05 -25.60 -4.26
CA MET A 1 -5.28 -24.19 -4.63
C MET A 1 -3.91 -23.57 -4.87
N ILE A 2 -3.61 -23.21 -6.11
CA ILE A 2 -2.32 -22.58 -6.46
C ILE A 2 -2.53 -21.09 -6.25
N TYR A 3 -1.92 -20.51 -5.23
CA TYR A 3 -1.94 -19.07 -5.02
C TYR A 3 -1.16 -18.41 -6.16
N VAL A 4 -1.87 -17.74 -7.06
CA VAL A 4 -1.22 -16.94 -8.11
C VAL A 4 -0.78 -15.64 -7.45
N VAL A 5 0.49 -15.61 -7.04
CA VAL A 5 1.11 -14.37 -6.58
C VAL A 5 1.03 -13.35 -7.70
N ASN A 6 0.42 -12.19 -7.43
CA ASN A 6 0.38 -11.10 -8.39
C ASN A 6 1.78 -10.50 -8.58
N THR A 7 2.48 -10.98 -9.60
CA THR A 7 3.86 -10.58 -9.91
C THR A 7 4.00 -9.08 -10.21
N ILE A 8 2.92 -8.38 -10.58
CA ILE A 8 2.94 -6.93 -10.81
C ILE A 8 3.06 -6.21 -9.48
N THR A 9 2.23 -6.58 -8.51
CA THR A 9 2.23 -6.01 -7.16
C THR A 9 3.57 -6.18 -6.46
N GLN A 10 4.10 -7.41 -6.53
CA GLN A 10 5.40 -7.69 -5.95
C GLN A 10 6.50 -6.79 -6.54
N LYS A 11 6.52 -6.59 -7.86
CA LYS A 11 7.48 -5.69 -8.51
C LYS A 11 7.31 -4.23 -8.13
N VAL A 12 6.09 -3.77 -7.88
CA VAL A 12 5.85 -2.40 -7.40
C VAL A 12 6.36 -2.22 -5.98
N VAL A 13 6.12 -3.21 -5.10
CA VAL A 13 6.67 -3.22 -3.73
C VAL A 13 8.19 -3.22 -3.76
N GLU A 14 8.80 -4.10 -4.54
CA GLU A 14 10.26 -4.17 -4.72
C GLU A 14 10.83 -2.84 -5.23
N GLN A 15 10.25 -2.26 -6.30
CA GLN A 15 10.67 -0.97 -6.83
C GLN A 15 10.56 0.16 -5.80
N GLY A 16 9.45 0.24 -5.06
CA GLY A 16 9.27 1.28 -4.06
C GLY A 16 10.28 1.15 -2.92
N ASN A 17 10.50 -0.06 -2.42
CA ASN A 17 11.47 -0.32 -1.36
C ASN A 17 12.92 -0.06 -1.81
N ASP A 18 13.26 -0.36 -3.07
CA ASP A 18 14.57 -0.01 -3.64
C ASP A 18 14.79 1.52 -3.66
N MET A 19 13.76 2.29 -4.03
CA MET A 19 13.83 3.75 -4.03
C MET A 19 13.99 4.35 -2.62
N ILE A 20 13.28 3.78 -1.64
CA ILE A 20 13.36 4.17 -0.23
C ILE A 20 14.75 3.88 0.32
N THR A 21 15.26 2.67 0.07
CA THR A 21 16.61 2.25 0.49
C THR A 21 17.68 3.12 -0.17
N ALA A 22 17.54 3.44 -1.46
CA ALA A 22 18.46 4.33 -2.17
C ALA A 22 18.46 5.76 -1.62
N ALA A 23 17.35 6.20 -1.00
CA ALA A 23 17.24 7.47 -0.31
C ALA A 23 17.81 7.44 1.13
N GLY A 24 18.34 6.31 1.58
CA GLY A 24 18.90 6.11 2.93
C GLY A 24 17.82 6.02 4.02
N ILE A 25 16.58 5.69 3.65
CA ILE A 25 15.48 5.49 4.57
C ILE A 25 15.37 4.00 4.87
N ASP A 26 15.22 3.66 6.15
CA ASP A 26 14.97 2.29 6.57
C ASP A 26 13.54 1.88 6.19
N THR A 27 13.41 0.77 5.46
CA THR A 27 12.11 0.24 5.04
C THR A 27 11.28 -0.30 6.21
N GLU A 28 11.89 -0.53 7.38
CA GLU A 28 11.16 -0.79 8.64
C GLU A 28 10.49 0.48 9.19
N SER A 29 11.01 1.66 8.84
CA SER A 29 10.50 2.97 9.26
C SER A 29 9.50 3.58 8.28
N PHE A 30 9.68 3.34 6.99
CA PHE A 30 8.77 3.80 5.94
C PHE A 30 8.98 2.93 4.71
N GLY A 31 7.94 2.26 4.23
CA GLY A 31 8.10 1.19 3.24
C GLY A 31 6.80 0.83 2.55
N LEU A 32 6.92 -0.05 1.56
CA LEU A 32 5.80 -0.80 1.02
C LEU A 32 5.85 -2.24 1.53
N ILE A 33 4.68 -2.76 1.89
CA ILE A 33 4.51 -4.18 2.19
C ILE A 33 3.45 -4.80 1.28
N CYS A 34 3.54 -6.11 1.13
CA CYS A 34 2.55 -6.91 0.43
C CYS A 34 1.75 -7.70 1.46
N VAL A 35 0.43 -7.52 1.48
CA VAL A 35 -0.49 -8.24 2.37
C VAL A 35 -1.40 -9.14 1.53
N LEU A 36 -1.69 -10.34 2.01
CA LEU A 36 -2.69 -11.22 1.40
C LEU A 36 -4.01 -11.08 2.14
N ASP A 37 -5.12 -10.94 1.43
CA ASP A 37 -6.45 -11.04 2.02
C ASP A 37 -6.89 -12.51 2.22
N GLU A 38 -8.07 -12.70 2.81
CA GLU A 38 -8.64 -14.02 3.10
C GLU A 38 -8.88 -14.86 1.83
N ASP A 39 -9.05 -14.19 0.69
CA ASP A 39 -9.22 -14.80 -0.63
C ASP A 39 -7.86 -15.09 -1.31
N GLY A 40 -6.75 -14.75 -0.66
CA GLY A 40 -5.39 -14.96 -1.16
C GLY A 40 -4.95 -13.94 -2.21
N ARG A 41 -5.64 -12.81 -2.35
CA ARG A 41 -5.26 -11.72 -3.26
C ARG A 41 -4.21 -10.84 -2.57
N ALA A 42 -3.18 -10.48 -3.33
CA ALA A 42 -2.09 -9.64 -2.85
C ALA A 42 -2.42 -8.16 -2.98
N HIS A 43 -2.16 -7.39 -1.93
CA HIS A 43 -2.35 -5.95 -1.80
C HIS A 43 -1.00 -5.29 -1.48
N ALA A 44 -0.66 -4.21 -2.19
CA ALA A 44 0.50 -3.39 -1.84
C ALA A 44 0.02 -2.19 -1.03
N ILE A 45 0.61 -2.00 0.15
CA ILE A 45 0.22 -0.95 1.08
C ILE A 45 1.43 -0.23 1.65
N TRP A 46 1.24 1.04 1.98
CA TRP A 46 2.25 1.83 2.67
C TRP A 46 2.28 1.51 4.16
N GLN A 47 3.49 1.34 4.68
CA GLN A 47 3.77 1.20 6.10
C GLN A 47 4.64 2.37 6.54
N TYR A 48 4.41 2.85 7.75
CA TYR A 48 5.34 3.72 8.45
C TYR A 48 5.46 3.31 9.91
N SER A 49 6.58 3.68 10.53
CA SER A 49 6.75 3.57 11.96
C SER A 49 7.35 4.83 12.56
N LYS A 50 7.05 5.04 13.84
CA LYS A 50 7.51 6.18 14.63
C LYS A 50 7.81 5.73 16.04
N GLU A 51 8.95 6.15 16.56
CA GLU A 51 9.26 6.00 17.98
C GLU A 51 8.44 6.99 18.82
N LEU A 52 7.73 6.47 19.81
CA LEU A 52 6.97 7.21 20.80
C LEU A 52 7.89 7.73 21.91
N GLN A 53 7.44 8.72 22.67
CA GLN A 53 8.24 9.35 23.73
C GLN A 53 8.65 8.39 24.87
N ASN A 54 7.98 7.25 24.99
CA ASN A 54 8.28 6.20 25.95
C ASN A 54 9.27 5.14 25.40
N GLY A 55 9.78 5.31 24.18
CA GLY A 55 10.67 4.37 23.51
C GLY A 55 9.95 3.19 22.83
N GLU A 56 8.62 3.17 22.80
CA GLU A 56 7.86 2.19 22.03
C GLU A 56 7.82 2.56 20.55
N ILE A 57 7.81 1.57 19.66
CA ILE A 57 7.67 1.80 18.22
C ILE A 57 6.19 1.61 17.86
N PHE A 58 5.58 2.67 17.35
CA PHE A 58 4.27 2.63 16.71
C PHE A 58 4.46 2.31 15.24
N ILE A 59 3.76 1.29 14.73
CA ILE A 59 3.74 0.92 13.31
C ILE A 59 2.30 1.06 12.85
N ASP A 60 2.09 1.72 11.73
CA ASP A 60 0.76 1.90 11.16
C ASP A 60 0.80 1.90 9.64
N LEU A 61 -0.37 1.71 9.05
CA LEU A 61 -0.58 1.58 7.64
C LEU A 61 -1.20 2.86 7.12
N LEU A 62 -0.59 3.38 6.07
CA LEU A 62 -1.03 4.58 5.38
C LEU A 62 -2.22 4.30 4.45
N ASP A 63 -2.64 3.04 4.32
CA ASP A 63 -3.86 2.69 3.62
C ASP A 63 -4.91 2.29 4.67
N ASP A 64 -5.95 3.09 4.80
CA ASP A 64 -7.09 2.73 5.62
C ASP A 64 -7.74 1.50 4.95
N LEU A 65 -7.49 0.31 5.49
CA LEU A 65 -8.18 -0.94 5.13
C LEU A 65 -9.66 -0.90 5.58
N GLY A 66 -10.23 0.30 5.70
CA GLY A 66 -11.63 0.56 5.96
C GLY A 66 -12.44 -0.02 4.81
N GLY A 67 -13.14 -1.10 5.12
CA GLY A 67 -13.93 -1.88 4.18
C GLY A 67 -14.99 -1.03 3.49
N ASP A 68 -14.62 -0.51 2.34
CA ASP A 68 -15.42 -0.39 1.13
C ASP A 68 -14.45 0.14 0.07
N TYR A 69 -14.47 -0.45 -1.12
CA TYR A 69 -13.59 -0.07 -2.22
C TYR A 69 -13.96 1.31 -2.82
N GLU A 70 -14.28 2.31 -1.98
CA GLU A 70 -14.23 3.70 -2.37
C GLU A 70 -12.75 4.05 -2.58
N VAL A 71 -12.31 3.82 -3.81
CA VAL A 71 -11.01 4.28 -4.28
C VAL A 71 -11.09 5.81 -4.36
N GLU A 72 -10.93 6.50 -3.23
CA GLU A 72 -10.55 7.90 -3.23
C GLU A 72 -9.13 7.99 -3.78
N LEU A 73 -8.98 8.73 -4.86
CA LEU A 73 -7.75 8.80 -5.66
C LEU A 73 -6.89 10.00 -5.31
N ASP A 74 -7.40 10.80 -4.39
CA ASP A 74 -6.86 12.08 -3.99
C ASP A 74 -6.44 12.02 -2.51
N TYR A 75 -5.86 10.89 -2.08
CA TYR A 75 -5.17 10.86 -0.79
C TYR A 75 -3.96 11.79 -0.85
N ALA A 76 -4.08 12.95 -0.24
CA ALA A 76 -2.97 13.80 0.08
C ALA A 76 -2.38 13.32 1.41
N THR A 77 -1.06 13.43 1.58
CA THR A 77 -0.37 13.11 2.85
C THR A 77 -0.99 13.73 4.12
N LYS A 78 -1.81 14.78 3.98
CA LYS A 78 -2.57 15.43 5.05
C LYS A 78 -3.73 14.56 5.59
N ASP A 79 -4.28 13.65 4.77
CA ASP A 79 -5.50 12.89 5.08
C ASP A 79 -5.23 11.78 6.10
N PHE A 80 -3.96 11.40 6.27
CA PHE A 80 -3.52 10.39 7.23
C PHE A 80 -3.10 10.96 8.59
N GLY A 81 -3.03 12.30 8.74
CA GLY A 81 -2.62 12.91 10.00
C GLY A 81 -1.14 12.70 10.36
N ILE A 82 -0.29 12.32 9.39
CA ILE A 82 1.13 12.00 9.59
C ILE A 82 2.01 13.03 8.88
N GLU A 83 3.03 13.53 9.57
CA GLU A 83 4.05 14.39 8.96
C GLU A 83 5.19 13.56 8.36
N LEU A 84 5.08 13.28 7.06
CA LEU A 84 6.21 12.72 6.29
C LEU A 84 7.29 13.79 6.04
N SER A 85 8.56 13.37 6.07
CA SER A 85 9.69 14.22 5.64
C SER A 85 9.58 14.58 4.16
N ALA A 86 10.29 15.64 3.72
CA ALA A 86 10.25 16.06 2.31
C ALA A 86 10.65 14.93 1.34
N THR A 87 11.66 14.13 1.70
CA THR A 87 12.11 12.97 0.91
C THR A 87 11.05 11.87 0.87
N GLN A 88 10.47 11.49 2.02
CA GLN A 88 9.39 10.50 2.07
C GLN A 88 8.16 10.96 1.27
N LYS A 89 7.77 12.23 1.35
CA LYS A 89 6.68 12.81 0.54
C LYS A 89 6.95 12.70 -0.95
N SER A 90 8.17 12.98 -1.38
CA SER A 90 8.55 12.86 -2.80
C SER A 90 8.39 11.44 -3.30
N ILE A 91 8.87 10.45 -2.53
CA ILE A 91 8.78 9.04 -2.90
C ILE A 91 7.32 8.57 -2.88
N PHE A 92 6.57 8.92 -1.83
CA PHE A 92 5.14 8.63 -1.72
C PHE A 92 4.37 9.13 -2.96
N ASN A 93 4.52 10.41 -3.30
CA ASN A 93 3.83 11.02 -4.42
C ASN A 93 4.22 10.41 -5.79
N GLU A 94 5.39 9.78 -5.91
CA GLU A 94 5.81 9.10 -7.12
C GLU A 94 5.19 7.70 -7.27
N ILE A 95 5.06 6.96 -6.16
CA ILE A 95 4.62 5.57 -6.18
C ILE A 95 3.11 5.40 -5.94
N GLU A 96 2.51 6.21 -5.08
CA GLU A 96 1.09 6.12 -4.72
C GLU A 96 0.14 6.11 -5.93
N PRO A 97 0.33 6.92 -6.98
CA PRO A 97 -0.52 6.86 -8.17
C PRO A 97 -0.52 5.49 -8.86
N LYS A 98 0.61 4.75 -8.80
CA LYS A 98 0.72 3.40 -9.36
C LYS A 98 -0.08 2.40 -8.53
N LEU A 99 -0.04 2.53 -7.20
CA LEU A 99 -0.84 1.71 -6.28
C LEU A 99 -2.33 1.96 -6.48
N GLY A 100 -2.76 3.21 -6.61
CA GLY A 100 -4.14 3.57 -6.91
C GLY A 100 -4.68 2.89 -8.18
N ILE A 101 -3.86 2.78 -9.24
CA ILE A 101 -4.25 2.04 -10.46
C ILE A 101 -4.43 0.54 -10.17
N LEU A 102 -3.51 -0.09 -9.43
CA LEU A 102 -3.62 -1.50 -9.06
C LEU A 102 -4.89 -1.77 -8.24
N ARG A 103 -5.18 -0.93 -7.25
CA ARG A 103 -6.39 -1.03 -6.41
C ARG A 103 -7.67 -0.98 -7.26
N ARG A 104 -7.75 -0.10 -8.27
CA ARG A 104 -8.89 -0.07 -9.21
C ARG A 104 -9.01 -1.34 -10.04
N ILE A 105 -7.90 -1.87 -10.57
CA ILE A 105 -7.92 -3.10 -11.38
C ILE A 105 -8.45 -4.26 -10.54
N TRP A 106 -8.03 -4.36 -9.28
CA TRP A 106 -8.52 -5.38 -8.36
C TRP A 106 -9.99 -5.23 -8.04
N TYR A 107 -10.44 -4.01 -7.76
CA TYR A 107 -11.84 -3.76 -7.51
C TYR A 107 -12.72 -4.23 -8.68
N VAL A 108 -12.38 -3.83 -9.91
CA VAL A 108 -13.13 -4.25 -11.10
C VAL A 108 -13.08 -5.78 -11.27
N THR A 109 -11.94 -6.41 -11.01
CA THR A 109 -11.78 -7.87 -11.12
C THR A 109 -12.69 -8.59 -10.11
N ASP A 110 -12.69 -8.15 -8.85
CA ASP A 110 -13.55 -8.70 -7.80
C ASP A 110 -15.04 -8.52 -8.12
N GLN A 111 -15.45 -7.36 -8.65
CA GLN A 111 -16.83 -7.14 -9.07
C GLN A 111 -17.24 -8.06 -10.22
N LEU A 112 -16.35 -8.32 -11.18
CA LEU A 112 -16.61 -9.24 -12.29
C LEU A 112 -16.73 -10.69 -11.81
N GLU A 113 -15.88 -11.13 -10.88
CA GLU A 113 -15.95 -12.46 -10.27
C GLU A 113 -17.27 -12.67 -9.52
N LYS A 114 -17.69 -11.68 -8.71
CA LYS A 114 -19.00 -11.71 -8.02
C LYS A 114 -20.18 -11.83 -8.98
N ILE A 115 -20.14 -11.13 -10.11
CA ILE A 115 -21.17 -11.24 -11.15
C ILE A 115 -21.17 -12.65 -11.77
N ALA A 116 -19.98 -13.19 -12.08
CA ALA A 116 -19.86 -14.52 -12.67
C ALA A 116 -20.38 -15.63 -11.75
N ASP A 117 -20.16 -15.51 -10.44
CA ASP A 117 -20.67 -16.46 -9.44
C ASP A 117 -22.20 -16.39 -9.24
N THR A 118 -22.85 -15.35 -9.76
CA THR A 118 -24.30 -15.12 -9.63
C THR A 118 -25.10 -15.68 -10.83
N ILE A 119 -24.44 -16.14 -11.90
CA ILE A 119 -25.07 -16.61 -13.16
C ILE A 119 -24.87 -18.13 -13.31
#